data_AF-A0A061A8E3-F1
#
_entry.id   AF-A0A061A8E3-F1
#
_cell.length_a   1.000
_cell.length_b   1.000
_cell.length_c   1.000
_cell.angle_alpha   90.00
_cell.angle_beta   90.00
_cell.angle_gamma   90.00
#
_symmetry.space_group_name_H-M   'P 1'
#
loop_
_entity.id
_entity.type
_entity.pdbx_description
1 polymer ?
#
loop_
_entity_poly.entity_id
_entity_poly.type
_entity_poly.pdbx_seq_one_letter_code
_entity_poly.pdbx_strand_id
1 'polypeptide(L)'
;MKKMTLFLIAGVLITFLFGCGQKDEMIYDIYFYRMQDGYAEIYALTDEGQQLSFIEIPTEIYGYPVKVGSYYGFGIDQNAARIKSDKLEVVIIKKGISILTHALEQCNNLKYVVFLDDEIISMEGGFIGNGQMIVIDTLYDWYQSHRGGNFKAAKAAFYIDDHLYHLSYDDDEYISEPQQPSKEGFEFVGWSKTALEDNLFDFSRSSSNINSIILYPVWRGK
;
A
#
# COMPACT_ATOMS: atom_id res chain seq x y z
N MET A 1 -20.32 60.33 -50.11
CA MET A 1 -19.94 59.21 -51.01
C MET A 1 -19.59 57.99 -50.16
N LYS A 2 -20.16 56.84 -50.54
CA LYS A 2 -20.01 55.43 -50.08
C LYS A 2 -19.01 55.12 -48.94
N LYS A 3 -19.54 54.59 -47.83
CA LYS A 3 -19.39 53.20 -47.28
C LYS A 3 -17.97 52.77 -46.93
N MET A 4 -17.72 52.40 -45.68
CA MET A 4 -17.28 51.03 -45.32
C MET A 4 -17.31 50.81 -43.80
N THR A 5 -18.13 49.88 -43.36
CA THR A 5 -18.09 49.30 -42.00
C THR A 5 -16.84 48.42 -41.90
N LEU A 6 -16.01 48.61 -40.88
CA LEU A 6 -14.91 47.69 -40.55
C LEU A 6 -15.11 47.21 -39.11
N PHE A 7 -15.56 45.97 -38.96
CA PHE A 7 -15.59 45.25 -37.69
C PHE A 7 -14.15 44.92 -37.30
N LEU A 8 -13.66 45.50 -36.21
CA LEU A 8 -12.38 45.12 -35.61
C LEU A 8 -12.65 43.96 -34.64
N ILE A 9 -12.43 42.73 -35.10
CA ILE A 9 -12.42 41.55 -34.24
C ILE A 9 -11.18 41.68 -33.35
N ALA A 10 -11.39 41.95 -32.06
CA ALA A 10 -10.35 41.86 -31.06
C ALA A 10 -9.92 40.40 -30.92
N GLY A 11 -8.89 40.01 -31.66
CA GLY A 11 -8.20 38.74 -31.45
C GLY A 11 -7.54 38.78 -30.06
N VAL A 12 -8.07 38.00 -29.13
CA VAL A 12 -7.39 37.72 -27.86
C VAL A 12 -6.17 36.87 -28.22
N LEU A 13 -5.03 37.54 -28.37
CA LEU A 13 -3.73 36.89 -28.47
C LEU A 13 -3.35 36.41 -27.06
N ILE A 14 -3.87 35.25 -26.65
CA ILE A 14 -3.35 34.54 -25.47
C ILE A 14 -1.96 34.06 -25.85
N THR A 15 -0.95 34.87 -25.54
CA THR A 15 0.43 34.43 -25.58
C THR A 15 0.60 33.36 -24.52
N PHE A 16 0.55 32.09 -24.93
CA PHE A 16 1.10 30.99 -24.16
C PHE A 16 2.62 31.23 -24.05
N LEU A 17 3.01 31.91 -22.98
CA LEU A 17 4.39 31.91 -22.53
C LEU A 17 4.68 30.50 -22.05
N PHE A 18 5.44 29.77 -22.84
CA PHE A 18 6.11 28.52 -22.46
C PHE A 18 6.99 28.80 -21.23
N GLY A 19 6.43 28.62 -20.04
CA GLY A 19 7.17 28.45 -18.80
C GLY A 19 7.55 26.97 -18.65
N CYS A 20 8.80 26.71 -18.27
CA CYS A 20 9.43 25.40 -18.07
C CYS A 20 8.45 24.23 -17.81
N GLY A 21 8.52 23.21 -18.68
CA GLY A 21 7.62 22.06 -18.68
C GLY A 21 7.46 21.39 -17.31
N GLN A 22 6.30 21.61 -16.69
CA GLN A 22 5.73 20.65 -15.75
C GLN A 22 5.45 19.39 -16.56
N LYS A 23 6.15 18.29 -16.26
CA LYS A 23 5.67 16.97 -16.65
C LYS A 23 4.28 16.84 -16.04
N ASP A 24 3.27 16.47 -16.83
CA ASP A 24 1.94 16.17 -16.31
C ASP A 24 2.10 15.09 -15.22
N GLU A 25 1.86 15.47 -13.98
CA GLU A 25 1.93 14.56 -12.83
C GLU A 25 0.71 13.63 -12.92
N MET A 26 0.96 12.33 -13.14
CA MET A 26 -0.12 11.36 -13.20
C MET A 26 -0.53 10.98 -11.77
N ILE A 27 -1.83 11.01 -11.50
CA ILE A 27 -2.41 10.73 -10.19
C ILE A 27 -3.37 9.55 -10.33
N TYR A 28 -3.25 8.60 -9.41
CA TYR A 28 -4.22 7.53 -9.21
C TYR A 28 -4.58 7.50 -7.72
N ASP A 29 -5.81 7.90 -7.38
CA ASP A 29 -6.26 8.01 -5.99
C ASP A 29 -5.29 8.86 -5.15
N ILE A 30 -4.63 8.28 -4.14
CA ILE A 30 -3.67 8.95 -3.26
C ILE A 30 -2.21 8.89 -3.76
N TYR A 31 -1.98 8.38 -4.97
CA TYR A 31 -0.65 8.08 -5.49
C TYR A 31 -0.28 8.94 -6.69
N PHE A 32 0.89 9.57 -6.62
CA PHE A 32 1.59 10.03 -7.81
C PHE A 32 2.35 8.88 -8.44
N TYR A 33 2.15 8.70 -9.75
CA TYR A 33 2.78 7.63 -10.50
C TYR A 33 3.28 8.07 -11.87
N ARG A 34 4.06 7.22 -12.52
CA ARG A 34 4.51 7.39 -13.91
C ARG A 34 4.56 6.04 -14.61
N MET A 35 4.48 6.05 -15.94
CA MET A 35 4.69 4.85 -16.74
C MET A 35 6.17 4.66 -17.04
N GLN A 36 6.75 3.52 -16.62
CA GLN A 36 8.14 3.20 -16.87
C GLN A 36 8.37 1.68 -16.96
N ASP A 37 9.09 1.23 -17.98
CA ASP A 37 9.50 -0.18 -18.17
C ASP A 37 8.35 -1.21 -18.08
N GLY A 38 7.14 -0.81 -18.50
CA GLY A 38 5.94 -1.65 -18.45
C GLY A 38 5.19 -1.64 -17.11
N TYR A 39 5.65 -0.84 -16.14
CA TYR A 39 5.03 -0.67 -14.83
C TYR A 39 4.36 0.70 -14.70
N ALA A 40 3.34 0.75 -13.84
CA ALA A 40 2.93 1.98 -13.18
C ALA A 40 3.78 2.15 -11.92
N GLU A 41 4.77 3.04 -11.99
CA GLU A 41 5.68 3.29 -10.87
C GLU A 41 5.12 4.37 -9.95
N ILE A 42 4.76 3.99 -8.73
CA ILE A 42 4.40 4.91 -7.66
C ILE A 42 5.66 5.48 -7.03
N TYR A 43 5.75 6.81 -6.98
CA TYR A 43 6.92 7.50 -6.44
C TYR A 43 6.62 8.54 -5.36
N ALA A 44 5.35 8.91 -5.14
CA ALA A 44 4.97 9.82 -4.07
C ALA A 44 3.49 9.68 -3.69
N LEU A 45 3.12 10.26 -2.55
CA LEU A 45 1.73 10.40 -2.11
C LEU A 45 1.21 11.80 -2.44
N THR A 46 -0.08 11.91 -2.76
CA THR A 46 -0.79 13.19 -2.83
C THR A 46 -0.90 13.84 -1.45
N ASP A 47 -1.35 15.09 -1.39
CA ASP A 47 -1.59 15.78 -0.11
C ASP A 47 -2.57 15.02 0.80
N GLU A 48 -3.56 14.36 0.20
CA GLU A 48 -4.51 13.47 0.90
C GLU A 48 -3.80 12.21 1.42
N GLY A 49 -3.02 11.54 0.58
CA GLY A 49 -2.22 10.38 0.97
C GLY A 49 -1.23 10.70 2.10
N GLN A 50 -0.64 11.90 2.09
CA GLN A 50 0.25 12.38 3.15
C GLN A 50 -0.43 12.52 4.52
N GLN A 51 -1.77 12.55 4.57
CA GLN A 51 -2.50 12.59 5.85
C GLN A 51 -2.69 11.22 6.49
N LEU A 52 -2.48 10.13 5.75
CA LEU A 52 -2.80 8.78 6.18
C LEU A 52 -1.66 8.16 7.00
N SER A 53 -2.02 7.40 8.03
CA SER A 53 -1.10 6.56 8.79
C SER A 53 -1.02 5.12 8.26
N PHE A 54 -1.90 4.76 7.34
CA PHE A 54 -2.03 3.42 6.77
C PHE A 54 -2.35 3.54 5.29
N ILE A 55 -1.64 2.79 4.43
CA ILE A 55 -1.95 2.66 3.00
C ILE A 55 -1.79 1.23 2.52
N GLU A 56 -2.60 0.86 1.52
CA GLU A 56 -2.46 -0.37 0.76
C GLU A 56 -2.08 -0.03 -0.68
N ILE A 57 -0.92 -0.49 -1.14
CA ILE A 57 -0.46 -0.22 -2.50
C ILE A 57 -1.36 -0.99 -3.50
N PRO A 58 -1.91 -0.33 -4.53
CA PRO A 58 -2.69 -1.01 -5.56
C PRO A 58 -1.80 -1.99 -6.32
N THR A 59 -2.33 -3.16 -6.67
CA THR A 59 -1.59 -4.17 -7.46
C THR A 59 -1.46 -3.78 -8.92
N GLU A 60 -2.44 -3.03 -9.44
CA GLU A 60 -2.48 -2.51 -10.79
C GLU A 60 -3.00 -1.07 -10.84
N ILE A 61 -2.53 -0.31 -11.83
CA ILE A 61 -3.07 1.00 -12.19
C ILE A 61 -3.35 0.98 -13.69
N TYR A 62 -4.64 1.11 -14.06
CA TYR A 62 -5.11 1.05 -15.45
C TYR A 62 -4.59 -0.17 -16.24
N GLY A 63 -4.54 -1.33 -15.58
CA GLY A 63 -4.09 -2.60 -16.16
C GLY A 63 -2.57 -2.80 -16.24
N TYR A 64 -1.79 -1.88 -15.67
CA TYR A 64 -0.34 -2.03 -15.55
C TYR A 64 0.05 -2.48 -14.15
N PRO A 65 0.96 -3.46 -13.99
CA PRO A 65 1.44 -3.88 -12.69
C PRO A 65 2.15 -2.72 -12.00
N VAL A 66 2.00 -2.65 -10.68
CA VAL A 66 2.58 -1.56 -9.89
C VAL A 66 4.00 -1.87 -9.45
N LYS A 67 4.85 -0.84 -9.53
CA LYS A 67 6.16 -0.81 -8.91
C LYS A 67 6.23 0.33 -7.89
N VAL A 68 6.75 0.08 -6.69
CA VAL A 68 6.92 1.08 -5.64
C VAL A 68 8.38 1.53 -5.61
N GLY A 69 8.61 2.77 -6.03
CA GLY A 69 9.94 3.34 -6.21
C GLY A 69 10.75 2.69 -7.33
N SER A 70 11.72 3.42 -7.86
CA SER A 70 12.70 2.92 -8.82
C SER A 70 13.95 3.79 -8.79
N TYR A 71 15.06 3.30 -9.33
CA TYR A 71 16.20 4.17 -9.64
C TYR A 71 15.90 4.96 -10.92
N TYR A 72 16.03 6.28 -10.88
CA TYR A 72 15.98 7.09 -12.10
C TYR A 72 17.39 7.22 -12.74
N GLY A 73 17.55 6.74 -13.97
CA GLY A 73 18.85 6.72 -14.67
C GLY A 73 19.68 5.46 -14.39
N PHE A 74 21.02 5.56 -14.40
CA PHE A 74 21.96 4.43 -14.34
C PHE A 74 22.03 3.70 -12.97
N GLY A 75 20.92 3.53 -12.24
CA GLY A 75 20.91 2.77 -10.99
C GLY A 75 21.60 3.46 -9.81
N ILE A 76 21.67 4.80 -9.81
CA ILE A 76 22.32 5.56 -8.74
C ILE A 76 21.27 5.97 -7.70
N ASP A 77 21.54 5.65 -6.44
CA ASP A 77 20.65 5.85 -5.30
C ASP A 77 20.14 7.29 -5.10
N GLN A 78 20.98 8.29 -5.41
CA GLN A 78 20.62 9.71 -5.34
C GLN A 78 19.43 10.10 -6.25
N ASN A 79 19.11 9.24 -7.22
CA ASN A 79 18.00 9.42 -8.15
C ASN A 79 16.84 8.46 -7.88
N ALA A 80 16.86 7.71 -6.77
CA ALA A 80 15.75 6.81 -6.48
C ALA A 80 14.49 7.56 -6.09
N ALA A 81 13.40 7.21 -6.77
CA ALA A 81 12.03 7.59 -6.45
C ALA A 81 11.63 6.91 -5.13
N ARG A 82 11.19 7.74 -4.17
CA ARG A 82 10.89 7.32 -2.81
C ARG A 82 9.60 7.98 -2.34
N ILE A 83 8.76 7.20 -1.70
CA ILE A 83 7.63 7.72 -0.95
C ILE A 83 8.17 8.32 0.34
N LYS A 84 7.79 9.58 0.57
CA LYS A 84 8.05 10.31 1.81
C LYS A 84 6.74 10.52 2.54
N SER A 85 6.73 10.24 3.85
CA SER A 85 5.63 10.62 4.74
C SER A 85 6.10 10.67 6.18
N ASP A 86 5.70 11.72 6.90
CA ASP A 86 5.90 11.82 8.35
C ASP A 86 4.70 11.29 9.14
N LYS A 87 3.67 10.75 8.49
CA LYS A 87 2.48 10.18 9.17
C LYS A 87 2.32 8.69 8.96
N LEU A 88 2.84 8.18 7.85
CA LEU A 88 2.69 6.80 7.45
C LEU A 88 3.36 5.86 8.46
N GLU A 89 2.57 4.97 9.04
CA GLU A 89 3.01 3.96 10.00
C GLU A 89 2.98 2.53 9.40
N VAL A 90 2.06 2.28 8.47
CA VAL A 90 1.85 0.94 7.86
C VAL A 90 1.71 1.04 6.35
N VAL A 91 2.44 0.18 5.63
CA VAL A 91 2.30 -0.01 4.18
C VAL A 91 2.06 -1.48 3.88
N ILE A 92 0.99 -1.79 3.15
CA ILE A 92 0.72 -3.14 2.65
C ILE A 92 1.18 -3.26 1.21
N ILE A 93 1.91 -4.33 0.92
CA ILE A 93 2.39 -4.66 -0.42
C ILE A 93 1.94 -6.09 -0.73
N LYS A 94 1.01 -6.18 -1.67
CA LYS A 94 0.44 -7.43 -2.15
C LYS A 94 1.24 -8.04 -3.31
N LYS A 95 0.98 -9.31 -3.63
CA LYS A 95 1.58 -10.01 -4.76
C LYS A 95 1.30 -9.32 -6.08
N GLY A 96 2.24 -9.48 -7.01
CA GLY A 96 2.23 -8.77 -8.28
C GLY A 96 2.86 -7.37 -8.22
N ILE A 97 3.08 -6.81 -7.02
CA ILE A 97 3.81 -5.56 -6.85
C ILE A 97 5.31 -5.83 -6.80
N SER A 98 6.09 -5.01 -7.50
CA SER A 98 7.53 -4.91 -7.31
C SER A 98 7.85 -3.73 -6.39
N ILE A 99 8.81 -3.88 -5.48
CA ILE A 99 9.25 -2.78 -4.62
C ILE A 99 10.77 -2.62 -4.64
N LEU A 100 11.20 -1.36 -4.76
CA LEU A 100 12.54 -0.94 -4.41
C LEU A 100 12.66 -0.86 -2.88
N THR A 101 13.58 -1.61 -2.27
CA THR A 101 13.63 -1.84 -0.81
C THR A 101 13.83 -0.58 0.03
N HIS A 102 14.38 0.50 -0.54
CA HIS A 102 14.54 1.81 0.10
C HIS A 102 13.51 2.83 -0.37
N ALA A 103 12.50 2.44 -1.15
CA ALA A 103 11.41 3.33 -1.58
C ALA A 103 10.66 3.97 -0.41
N LEU A 104 10.71 3.35 0.78
CA LEU A 104 10.02 3.79 1.97
C LEU A 104 10.96 4.36 3.05
N GLU A 105 12.26 4.53 2.76
CA GLU A 105 13.23 4.96 3.77
C GLU A 105 12.98 6.39 4.29
N GLN A 106 12.25 7.20 3.51
CA GLN A 106 11.85 8.57 3.88
C GLN A 106 10.50 8.60 4.60
N CYS A 107 9.94 7.45 4.97
CA CYS A 107 8.80 7.34 5.86
C CYS A 107 9.30 7.18 7.31
N ASN A 108 9.52 8.30 8.00
CA ASN A 108 10.24 8.32 9.29
C ASN A 108 9.47 7.65 10.44
N ASN A 109 8.14 7.63 10.36
CA ASN A 109 7.26 6.99 11.35
C ASN A 109 6.78 5.60 10.93
N LEU A 110 7.36 5.06 9.86
CA LEU A 110 7.00 3.74 9.35
C LEU A 110 7.37 2.66 10.37
N LYS A 111 6.35 2.00 10.90
CA LYS A 111 6.50 0.90 11.85
C LYS A 111 6.51 -0.43 11.13
N TYR A 112 5.64 -0.60 10.13
CA TYR A 112 5.43 -1.89 9.47
C TYR A 112 5.35 -1.80 7.94
N VAL A 113 6.05 -2.73 7.27
CA VAL A 113 5.83 -3.05 5.86
C VAL A 113 5.30 -4.47 5.79
N VAL A 114 4.10 -4.65 5.24
CA VAL A 114 3.31 -5.86 5.40
C VAL A 114 3.21 -6.60 4.06
N PHE A 115 3.73 -7.83 4.02
CA PHE A 115 3.75 -8.75 2.88
C PHE A 115 2.96 -10.03 3.24
N LEU A 116 1.65 -10.05 3.04
CA LEU A 116 0.78 -11.15 3.51
C LEU A 116 0.40 -12.16 2.44
N ASP A 117 0.94 -12.04 1.25
CA ASP A 117 0.72 -13.03 0.21
C ASP A 117 1.52 -14.31 0.45
N ASP A 118 0.97 -15.40 -0.07
CA ASP A 118 1.59 -16.72 -0.09
C ASP A 118 2.72 -16.85 -1.13
N GLU A 119 3.00 -15.77 -1.84
CA GLU A 119 4.05 -15.65 -2.86
C GLU A 119 5.11 -14.64 -2.45
N ILE A 120 6.35 -14.90 -2.87
CA ILE A 120 7.48 -13.98 -2.64
C ILE A 120 7.25 -12.68 -3.42
N ILE A 121 7.30 -11.56 -2.71
CA ILE A 121 7.20 -10.23 -3.30
C ILE A 121 8.52 -9.91 -4.02
N SER A 122 8.40 -9.37 -5.23
CA SER A 122 9.56 -8.97 -6.02
C SER A 122 10.21 -7.73 -5.40
N MET A 123 11.45 -7.88 -4.96
CA MET A 123 12.19 -6.83 -4.23
C MET A 123 13.54 -6.55 -4.88
N GLU A 124 13.77 -5.28 -5.20
CA GLU A 124 15.00 -4.75 -5.78
C GLU A 124 15.80 -3.96 -4.73
N GLY A 125 17.10 -4.24 -4.61
CA GLY A 125 17.99 -3.57 -3.64
C GLY A 125 18.19 -4.36 -2.34
N GLY A 126 19.05 -3.82 -1.47
CA GLY A 126 19.24 -4.30 -0.09
C GLY A 126 18.28 -3.59 0.85
N PHE A 127 17.68 -4.30 1.81
CA PHE A 127 16.73 -3.68 2.74
C PHE A 127 17.41 -2.76 3.73
N ILE A 128 16.96 -1.50 3.71
CA ILE A 128 17.28 -0.45 4.67
C ILE A 128 15.95 0.28 4.93
N GLY A 129 15.05 -0.38 5.68
CA GLY A 129 13.76 0.18 6.06
C GLY A 129 13.75 0.58 7.54
N ASN A 130 13.06 1.68 7.87
CA ASN A 130 12.85 2.08 9.27
C ASN A 130 11.83 1.19 10.01
N GLY A 131 11.00 0.45 9.27
CA GLY A 131 9.95 -0.41 9.82
C GLY A 131 10.33 -1.89 9.89
N GLN A 132 9.65 -2.63 10.77
CA GLN A 132 9.66 -4.08 10.81
C GLN A 132 8.86 -4.64 9.62
N MET A 133 9.38 -5.67 8.97
CA MET A 133 8.70 -6.31 7.86
C MET A 133 7.86 -7.46 8.39
N ILE A 134 6.55 -7.40 8.15
CA ILE A 134 5.64 -8.47 8.56
C ILE A 134 5.35 -9.35 7.36
N VAL A 135 5.60 -10.65 7.48
CA VAL A 135 5.44 -11.62 6.39
C VAL A 135 4.50 -12.73 6.82
N ILE A 136 3.91 -13.45 5.87
CA ILE A 136 3.24 -14.72 6.19
C ILE A 136 4.27 -15.73 6.74
N ASP A 137 3.88 -16.49 7.76
CA ASP A 137 4.71 -17.44 8.49
C ASP A 137 5.40 -18.45 7.55
N THR A 138 4.69 -18.93 6.53
CA THR A 138 5.22 -19.89 5.56
C THR A 138 6.37 -19.36 4.70
N LEU A 139 6.52 -18.04 4.60
CA LEU A 139 7.62 -17.39 3.87
C LEU A 139 8.67 -16.78 4.79
N TYR A 140 8.48 -16.80 6.11
CA TYR A 140 9.37 -16.17 7.08
C TYR A 140 10.81 -16.67 6.95
N ASP A 141 11.02 -17.99 6.98
CA ASP A 141 12.36 -18.58 6.86
C ASP A 141 13.03 -18.24 5.52
N TRP A 142 12.24 -18.14 4.44
CA TRP A 142 12.76 -17.75 3.14
C TRP A 142 13.26 -16.31 3.16
N TYR A 143 12.44 -15.37 3.66
CA TYR A 143 12.83 -13.96 3.75
C TYR A 143 14.06 -13.79 4.66
N GLN A 144 14.09 -14.43 5.82
CA GLN A 144 15.20 -14.34 6.76
C GLN A 144 16.51 -14.91 6.19
N SER A 145 16.45 -15.95 5.35
CA SER A 145 17.63 -16.57 4.75
C SER A 145 18.12 -15.88 3.47
N HIS A 146 17.23 -15.21 2.73
CA HIS A 146 17.56 -14.63 1.42
C HIS A 146 17.65 -13.10 1.43
N ARG A 147 17.07 -12.44 2.44
CA ARG A 147 17.05 -10.97 2.56
C ARG A 147 17.64 -10.59 3.92
N GLY A 148 18.55 -9.62 3.92
CA GLY A 148 18.88 -8.91 5.17
C GLY A 148 17.67 -8.08 5.59
N GLY A 149 17.37 -7.98 6.89
CA GLY A 149 16.22 -7.21 7.37
C GLY A 149 15.68 -7.68 8.71
N ASN A 150 14.78 -6.88 9.30
CA ASN A 150 14.01 -7.25 10.49
C ASN A 150 12.65 -7.79 10.07
N PHE A 151 12.59 -9.08 9.69
CA PHE A 151 11.33 -9.75 9.39
C PHE A 151 10.72 -10.35 10.66
N LYS A 152 9.38 -10.33 10.74
CA LYS A 152 8.56 -11.03 11.73
C LYS A 152 7.39 -11.70 11.03
N ALA A 153 7.05 -12.92 11.44
CA ALA A 153 5.86 -13.61 10.94
C ALA A 153 4.58 -12.99 11.53
N ALA A 154 3.55 -12.79 10.71
CA ALA A 154 2.20 -12.48 11.18
C ALA A 154 1.58 -13.71 11.84
N LYS A 155 0.78 -13.51 12.88
CA LYS A 155 -0.05 -14.57 13.45
C LYS A 155 -1.44 -14.62 12.83
N ALA A 156 -2.05 -13.46 12.65
CA ALA A 156 -3.37 -13.38 12.04
C ALA A 156 -3.54 -12.09 11.24
N ALA A 157 -4.18 -12.21 10.08
CA ALA A 157 -4.64 -11.09 9.27
C ALA A 157 -6.17 -11.08 9.25
N PHE A 158 -6.75 -9.92 9.52
CA PHE A 158 -8.20 -9.74 9.56
C PHE A 158 -8.61 -8.96 8.32
N TYR A 159 -9.49 -9.52 7.50
CA TYR A 159 -9.97 -8.86 6.29
C TYR A 159 -11.46 -8.54 6.37
N ILE A 160 -11.84 -7.36 5.89
CA ILE A 160 -13.22 -6.96 5.68
C ILE A 160 -13.34 -6.54 4.22
N ASP A 161 -14.23 -7.19 3.48
CA ASP A 161 -14.47 -6.91 2.06
C ASP A 161 -13.14 -6.84 1.25
N ASP A 162 -12.26 -7.82 1.45
CA ASP A 162 -10.93 -7.97 0.80
C ASP A 162 -9.87 -6.90 1.14
N HIS A 163 -10.17 -6.01 2.08
CA HIS A 163 -9.23 -5.04 2.64
C HIS A 163 -8.69 -5.48 4.00
N LEU A 164 -7.38 -5.33 4.23
CA LEU A 164 -6.80 -5.65 5.55
C LEU A 164 -7.34 -4.65 6.58
N TYR A 165 -8.04 -5.16 7.57
CA TYR A 165 -8.62 -4.40 8.69
C TYR A 165 -7.68 -4.35 9.90
N HIS A 166 -6.99 -5.45 10.20
CA HIS A 166 -6.07 -5.54 11.32
C HIS A 166 -5.03 -6.65 11.09
N LEU A 167 -3.91 -6.55 11.81
CA LEU A 167 -2.85 -7.55 11.81
C LEU A 167 -2.43 -7.83 13.25
N SER A 168 -2.42 -9.11 13.64
CA SER A 168 -1.80 -9.55 14.89
C SER A 168 -0.40 -10.07 14.62
N TYR A 169 0.59 -9.39 15.20
CA TYR A 169 2.03 -9.69 15.06
C TYR A 169 2.83 -9.30 16.31
N ASP A 170 2.20 -8.59 17.27
CA ASP A 170 2.83 -7.92 18.40
C ASP A 170 2.85 -8.78 19.69
N ASP A 171 2.07 -9.85 19.74
CA ASP A 171 2.02 -10.81 20.84
C ASP A 171 2.52 -12.18 20.36
N ASP A 172 3.44 -12.81 21.11
CA ASP A 172 4.03 -14.11 20.75
C ASP A 172 3.26 -15.32 21.31
N GLU A 173 2.30 -15.11 22.21
CA GLU A 173 1.46 -16.18 22.81
C GLU A 173 0.02 -16.18 22.27
N TYR A 174 -0.61 -15.02 22.07
CA TYR A 174 -2.01 -14.91 21.64
C TYR A 174 -2.16 -14.19 20.29
N ILE A 175 -3.34 -14.35 19.69
CA ILE A 175 -3.77 -13.50 18.57
C ILE A 175 -4.53 -12.32 19.17
N SER A 176 -4.05 -11.12 18.88
CA SER A 176 -4.66 -9.86 19.30
C SER A 176 -6.01 -9.68 18.60
N GLU A 177 -7.09 -9.59 19.37
CA GLU A 177 -8.42 -9.32 18.82
C GLU A 177 -8.53 -7.85 18.38
N PRO A 178 -8.99 -7.56 17.15
CA PRO A 178 -9.10 -6.20 16.68
C PRO A 178 -10.30 -5.47 17.31
N GLN A 179 -10.35 -4.15 17.16
CA GLN A 179 -11.57 -3.39 17.45
C GLN A 179 -12.76 -3.96 16.66
N GLN A 180 -13.92 -4.07 17.30
CA GLN A 180 -15.11 -4.61 16.63
C GLN A 180 -15.52 -3.73 15.43
N PRO A 181 -15.63 -4.32 14.22
CA PRO A 181 -16.08 -3.58 13.05
C PRO A 181 -17.59 -3.35 13.08
N SER A 182 -18.05 -2.38 12.30
CA SER A 182 -19.47 -2.07 12.14
C SER A 182 -19.91 -2.22 10.69
N LYS A 183 -21.10 -2.81 10.46
CA LYS A 183 -21.75 -2.92 9.15
C LYS A 183 -23.23 -2.57 9.27
N GLU A 184 -23.70 -1.62 8.46
CA GLU A 184 -25.09 -1.14 8.52
C GLU A 184 -26.09 -2.28 8.25
N GLY A 185 -27.14 -2.39 9.06
CA GLY A 185 -28.15 -3.46 8.95
C GLY A 185 -27.72 -4.82 9.52
N PHE A 186 -26.49 -4.96 10.02
CA PHE A 186 -25.97 -6.20 10.59
C PHE A 186 -25.49 -6.04 12.04
N GLU A 187 -25.44 -7.16 12.75
CA GLU A 187 -24.77 -7.37 14.03
C GLU A 187 -23.44 -8.11 13.79
N PHE A 188 -22.35 -7.63 14.39
CA PHE A 188 -21.07 -8.34 14.38
C PHE A 188 -21.12 -9.50 15.38
N VAL A 189 -20.90 -10.72 14.91
CA VAL A 189 -20.98 -11.94 15.73
C VAL A 189 -19.61 -12.38 16.23
N GLY A 190 -18.56 -12.15 15.42
CA GLY A 190 -17.19 -12.55 15.74
C GLY A 190 -16.36 -12.73 14.47
N TRP A 191 -15.20 -13.35 14.60
CA TRP A 191 -14.27 -13.62 13.50
C TRP A 191 -14.22 -15.11 13.19
N SER A 192 -14.17 -15.51 11.93
CA SER A 192 -13.95 -16.92 11.55
C SER A 192 -13.14 -17.04 10.27
N LYS A 193 -12.54 -18.21 10.04
CA LYS A 193 -11.75 -18.49 8.83
C LYS A 193 -12.58 -18.54 7.54
N THR A 194 -13.89 -18.73 7.67
CA THR A 194 -14.82 -19.00 6.57
C THR A 194 -15.95 -17.97 6.47
N ALA A 195 -15.94 -16.93 7.32
CA ALA A 195 -17.05 -16.00 7.52
C ALA A 195 -18.37 -16.66 7.94
N LEU A 196 -18.32 -17.89 8.45
CA LEU A 196 -19.46 -18.64 8.99
C LEU A 196 -19.48 -18.64 10.53
N GLU A 197 -20.67 -18.66 11.11
CA GLU A 197 -20.92 -18.60 12.56
C GLU A 197 -20.57 -19.92 13.29
N ASP A 198 -20.55 -21.05 12.58
CA ASP A 198 -20.27 -22.38 13.15
C ASP A 198 -18.81 -22.59 13.54
N ASN A 199 -17.92 -21.66 13.19
CA ASN A 199 -16.47 -21.77 13.40
C ASN A 199 -15.83 -20.45 13.87
N LEU A 200 -16.46 -19.80 14.86
CA LEU A 200 -15.88 -18.60 15.47
C LEU A 200 -14.51 -18.89 16.09
N PHE A 201 -13.60 -17.95 15.87
CA PHE A 201 -12.26 -17.97 16.40
C PHE A 201 -12.27 -17.64 17.90
N ASP A 202 -11.53 -18.41 18.69
CA ASP A 202 -11.41 -18.27 20.14
C ASP A 202 -10.08 -17.60 20.50
N PHE A 203 -10.10 -16.29 20.75
CA PHE A 203 -8.91 -15.49 21.07
C PHE A 203 -8.28 -15.84 22.41
N SER A 204 -8.99 -16.57 23.28
CA SER A 204 -8.44 -17.02 24.57
C SER A 204 -7.49 -18.20 24.45
N ARG A 205 -7.45 -18.86 23.29
CA ARG A 205 -6.53 -19.98 23.03
C ARG A 205 -5.16 -19.46 22.63
N SER A 206 -4.13 -20.06 23.25
CA SER A 206 -2.75 -19.85 22.83
C SER A 206 -2.57 -20.20 21.34
N SER A 207 -1.81 -19.35 20.68
CA SER A 207 -1.51 -19.37 19.24
C SER A 207 -0.05 -19.72 18.94
N SER A 208 0.73 -20.13 19.95
CA SER A 208 2.18 -20.35 19.83
C SER A 208 2.61 -21.38 18.78
N ASN A 209 1.69 -22.25 18.33
CA ASN A 209 1.95 -23.28 17.32
C ASN A 209 1.05 -23.13 16.06
N ILE A 210 0.50 -21.94 15.82
CA ILE A 210 -0.39 -21.68 14.68
C ILE A 210 0.37 -20.90 13.62
N ASN A 211 0.44 -21.44 12.39
CA ASN A 211 0.88 -20.68 11.22
C ASN A 211 -0.09 -19.50 10.98
N SER A 212 0.35 -18.45 10.28
CA SER A 212 -0.49 -17.29 9.98
C SER A 212 -1.90 -17.69 9.52
N ILE A 213 -2.93 -17.16 10.18
CA ILE A 213 -4.32 -17.39 9.81
C ILE A 213 -4.96 -16.14 9.20
N ILE A 214 -5.92 -16.35 8.31
CA ILE A 214 -6.77 -15.28 7.79
C ILE A 214 -8.15 -15.43 8.44
N LEU A 215 -8.69 -14.31 8.94
CA LEU A 215 -9.98 -14.24 9.60
C LEU A 215 -10.87 -13.19 8.94
N TYR A 216 -12.16 -13.50 8.83
CA TYR A 216 -13.20 -12.68 8.23
C TYR A 216 -14.33 -12.44 9.23
N PRO A 217 -15.03 -11.30 9.18
CA PRO A 217 -16.11 -11.01 10.10
C PRO A 217 -17.32 -11.89 9.79
N VAL A 218 -17.96 -12.38 10.85
CA VAL A 218 -19.26 -13.04 10.78
C VAL A 218 -20.34 -12.01 11.12
N TRP A 219 -21.32 -11.90 10.24
CA TRP A 219 -22.41 -10.93 10.35
C TRP A 219 -23.76 -11.64 10.48
N ARG A 220 -24.65 -11.11 11.33
CA ARG A 220 -26.05 -11.53 11.43
C ARG A 220 -26.97 -10.38 11.05
N GLY A 221 -27.95 -10.63 10.17
CA GLY A 221 -28.96 -9.63 9.80
C GLY A 221 -29.81 -9.24 11.02
N LYS A 222 -30.06 -7.94 11.18
CA LYS A 222 -30.95 -7.41 12.22
C LYS A 222 -32.43 -7.55 11.84
#